data_AF-A0A9W9N2C7-F1
#
_entry.id   AF-A0A9W9N2C7-F1
#
_cell.length_a   1.000
_cell.length_b   1.000
_cell.length_c   1.000
_cell.angle_alpha   90.00
_cell.angle_beta   90.00
_cell.angle_gamma   90.00
#
_symmetry.space_group_name_H-M   'P 1'
#
loop_
_entity.id
_entity.type
_entity.pdbx_description
1 polymer ?
#
loop_
_entity_poly.entity_id
_entity_poly.type
_entity_poly.pdbx_seq_one_letter_code
_entity_poly.pdbx_strand_id
1 'polypeptide(L)'
;MRILDPQSAVLTNIEVLAYLNANPPHRVPPRPPHFRGQWVPSPDLRDHNTVVKEIHNYISRISPHLLKYPRHAPRPSSSQSQSQAAMTSTMRPSATEPDPSITPPIPSNELTPMDHALRDIIAKLQPYGLTKAEVVMILNLGLGLTSAADPQDRNAEGYVNGDGEMEVDEGHMNGVDAEGVNGEESEEDYSAMALFDTVVEEREDRIADEDVPVILSIIKETLAENYGEGL
;
A
#
# COMPACT_ATOMS: atom_id res chain seq x y z
N MET A 1 -32.65 2.75 4.53
CA MET A 1 -31.48 3.54 4.11
C MET A 1 -31.70 3.96 2.65
N ARG A 2 -31.40 5.21 2.27
CA ARG A 2 -31.47 5.66 0.87
C ARG A 2 -30.07 6.08 0.44
N ILE A 3 -29.63 5.62 -0.71
CA ILE A 3 -28.33 5.99 -1.30
C ILE A 3 -28.56 7.31 -2.06
N LEU A 4 -27.76 8.34 -1.75
CA LEU A 4 -27.84 9.63 -2.42
C LEU A 4 -26.99 9.65 -3.69
N ASP A 5 -25.75 9.21 -3.55
CA ASP A 5 -24.77 9.12 -4.63
C ASP A 5 -24.02 7.78 -4.48
N PRO A 6 -24.08 6.88 -5.48
CA PRO A 6 -23.37 5.61 -5.42
C PRO A 6 -21.86 5.75 -5.68
N GLN A 7 -21.38 6.82 -6.30
CA GLN A 7 -19.98 6.98 -6.73
C GLN A 7 -19.44 8.39 -6.45
N SER A 8 -19.45 8.77 -5.17
CA SER A 8 -19.01 10.10 -4.74
C SER A 8 -17.50 10.34 -4.86
N ALA A 9 -16.69 9.27 -4.79
CA ALA A 9 -15.24 9.36 -4.81
C ALA A 9 -14.59 8.08 -5.36
N VAL A 10 -13.35 8.23 -5.84
CA VAL A 10 -12.45 7.12 -6.19
C VAL A 10 -11.26 7.24 -5.25
N LEU A 11 -10.96 6.17 -4.52
CA LEU A 11 -9.86 6.09 -3.57
C LEU A 11 -8.85 5.05 -4.05
N THR A 12 -7.59 5.35 -3.86
CA THR A 12 -6.49 4.41 -4.06
C THR A 12 -6.41 3.42 -2.89
N ASN A 13 -5.82 2.25 -3.15
CA ASN A 13 -5.63 1.24 -2.11
C ASN A 13 -4.78 1.77 -0.95
N ILE A 14 -3.83 2.66 -1.24
CA ILE A 14 -2.96 3.27 -0.23
C ILE A 14 -3.71 4.26 0.67
N GLU A 15 -4.63 5.07 0.13
CA GLU A 15 -5.49 5.96 0.93
C GLU A 15 -6.41 5.13 1.84
N VAL A 16 -6.96 4.03 1.33
CA VAL A 16 -7.78 3.11 2.15
C VAL A 16 -6.95 2.49 3.27
N LEU A 17 -5.74 2.00 2.97
CA LEU A 17 -4.81 1.50 3.99
C LEU A 17 -4.49 2.58 5.03
N ALA A 18 -4.21 3.80 4.58
CA ALA A 18 -3.90 4.92 5.46
C ALA A 18 -5.03 5.22 6.43
N TYR A 19 -6.25 5.25 5.93
CA TYR A 19 -7.45 5.44 6.74
C TYR A 19 -7.61 4.33 7.78
N LEU A 20 -7.42 3.06 7.39
CA LEU A 20 -7.55 1.93 8.31
C LEU A 20 -6.46 1.93 9.39
N ASN A 21 -5.23 2.32 9.05
CA ASN A 21 -4.14 2.43 10.01
C ASN A 21 -4.34 3.58 11.00
N ALA A 22 -4.89 4.70 10.55
CA ALA A 22 -5.22 5.83 11.40
C ALA A 22 -6.42 5.54 12.34
N ASN A 23 -7.27 4.59 11.97
CA ASN A 23 -8.48 4.22 12.71
C ASN A 23 -8.46 2.72 13.06
N PRO A 24 -7.57 2.29 13.96
CA PRO A 24 -7.48 0.88 14.33
C PRO A 24 -8.80 0.38 14.95
N PRO A 25 -9.14 -0.91 14.78
CA PRO A 25 -10.34 -1.52 15.35
C PRO A 25 -10.56 -1.15 16.82
N HIS A 26 -11.70 -0.51 17.12
CA HIS A 26 -12.10 -0.24 18.49
C HIS A 26 -12.29 -1.57 19.24
N ARG A 27 -11.49 -1.78 20.29
CA ARG A 27 -11.73 -2.86 21.24
C ARG A 27 -12.87 -2.42 22.14
N VAL A 28 -13.99 -3.14 22.10
CA VAL A 28 -15.09 -2.91 23.05
C VAL A 28 -14.55 -3.10 24.47
N PRO A 29 -14.65 -2.09 25.35
CA PRO A 29 -14.17 -2.25 26.71
C PRO A 29 -15.00 -3.36 27.38
N PRO A 30 -14.36 -4.31 28.09
CA PRO A 30 -15.10 -5.33 28.81
C PRO A 30 -15.99 -4.64 29.85
N ARG A 31 -17.17 -5.20 30.10
CA ARG A 31 -18.07 -4.68 31.14
C ARG A 31 -17.31 -4.63 32.47
N PRO A 32 -17.23 -3.47 33.15
CA PRO A 32 -16.53 -3.38 34.42
C PRO A 32 -17.12 -4.38 35.43
N PRO A 33 -16.28 -5.10 36.19
CA PRO A 33 -16.78 -5.96 37.26
C PRO A 33 -17.60 -5.10 38.22
N HIS A 34 -18.81 -5.57 38.56
CA HIS A 34 -19.79 -4.90 39.43
C HIS A 34 -20.57 -3.68 38.88
N PHE A 35 -20.51 -3.39 37.58
CA PHE A 35 -21.30 -2.27 37.01
C PHE A 35 -22.83 -2.52 37.12
N ARG A 36 -23.55 -1.75 37.96
CA ARG A 36 -25.01 -1.88 38.19
C ARG A 36 -25.88 -0.89 37.40
N GLY A 37 -25.31 -0.09 36.49
CA GLY A 37 -26.05 0.83 35.62
C GLY A 37 -26.54 0.19 34.31
N GLN A 38 -27.34 0.92 33.52
CA GLN A 38 -27.65 0.53 32.14
C GLN A 38 -26.37 0.49 31.31
N TRP A 39 -25.90 -0.72 30.99
CA TRP A 39 -24.86 -0.94 29.99
C TRP A 39 -25.39 -0.51 28.63
N VAL A 40 -24.77 0.51 28.01
CA VAL A 40 -25.06 0.87 26.63
C VAL A 40 -24.39 -0.19 25.74
N PRO A 41 -25.15 -0.96 24.95
CA PRO A 41 -24.55 -1.91 24.03
C PRO A 41 -23.64 -1.15 23.05
N SER A 42 -22.36 -1.50 23.05
CA SER A 42 -21.47 -1.12 21.97
C SER A 42 -21.93 -1.75 20.67
N PRO A 43 -21.80 -1.08 19.52
CA PRO A 43 -22.04 -1.71 18.22
C PRO A 43 -21.22 -3.01 18.08
N ASP A 44 -21.81 -4.05 17.50
CA ASP A 44 -21.06 -5.25 17.12
C ASP A 44 -20.17 -4.92 15.92
N LEU A 45 -18.86 -4.98 16.13
CA LEU A 45 -17.85 -4.65 15.12
C LEU A 45 -17.19 -5.89 14.51
N ARG A 46 -17.72 -7.10 14.75
CA ARG A 46 -17.10 -8.35 14.28
C ARG A 46 -16.88 -8.38 12.78
N ASP A 47 -17.89 -8.04 11.99
CA ASP A 47 -17.81 -8.10 10.53
C ASP A 47 -16.91 -6.99 9.98
N HIS A 48 -17.00 -5.78 10.55
CA HIS A 48 -16.07 -4.69 10.25
C HIS A 48 -14.62 -5.11 10.47
N ASN A 49 -14.31 -5.70 11.63
CA ASN A 49 -12.97 -6.17 11.96
C ASN A 49 -12.49 -7.29 11.03
N THR A 50 -13.41 -8.09 10.50
CA THR A 50 -13.11 -9.13 9.50
C THR A 50 -12.69 -8.47 8.19
N VAL A 51 -13.45 -7.51 7.68
CA VAL A 51 -13.11 -6.75 6.46
C VAL A 51 -11.77 -6.03 6.61
N VAL A 52 -11.54 -5.36 7.75
CA VAL A 52 -10.26 -4.68 8.01
C VAL A 52 -9.09 -5.68 7.94
N LYS A 53 -9.23 -6.85 8.56
CA LYS A 53 -8.19 -7.90 8.50
C LYS A 53 -7.95 -8.39 7.07
N GLU A 54 -9.02 -8.64 6.30
CA GLU A 54 -8.87 -9.08 4.92
C GLU A 54 -8.19 -8.04 4.02
N ILE A 55 -8.43 -6.74 4.24
CA ILE A 55 -7.71 -5.68 3.52
C ILE A 55 -6.21 -5.73 3.85
N HIS A 56 -5.85 -5.90 5.13
CA HIS A 56 -4.44 -6.07 5.50
C HIS A 56 -3.82 -7.36 4.93
N ASN A 57 -4.60 -8.44 4.81
CA ASN A 57 -4.16 -9.69 4.16
C ASN A 57 -3.93 -9.49 2.66
N TYR A 58 -4.84 -8.79 1.97
CA TYR A 58 -4.71 -8.44 0.55
C TYR A 58 -3.42 -7.65 0.32
N ILE A 59 -3.15 -6.65 1.13
CA ILE A 59 -1.95 -5.81 0.98
C ILE A 59 -0.68 -6.61 1.28
N SER A 60 -0.67 -7.43 2.33
CA SER A 60 0.52 -8.20 2.68
C SER A 60 0.84 -9.35 1.72
N ARG A 61 -0.14 -9.88 0.99
CA ARG A 61 0.06 -11.04 0.09
C ARG A 61 0.02 -10.72 -1.39
N ILE A 62 -0.85 -9.79 -1.81
CA ILE A 62 -1.14 -9.53 -3.23
C ILE A 62 -0.54 -8.19 -3.67
N SER A 63 -0.57 -7.18 -2.81
CA SER A 63 -0.07 -5.83 -3.15
C SER A 63 0.96 -5.31 -2.14
N PRO A 64 2.07 -6.05 -1.90
CA PRO A 64 3.08 -5.65 -0.92
C PRO A 64 3.83 -4.38 -1.33
N HIS A 65 3.81 -4.01 -2.62
CA HIS A 65 4.41 -2.77 -3.12
C HIS A 65 3.83 -1.52 -2.47
N LEU A 66 2.56 -1.54 -2.03
CA LEU A 66 1.92 -0.41 -1.35
C LEU A 66 2.63 -0.07 -0.03
N LEU A 67 3.35 -1.01 0.57
CA LEU A 67 4.14 -0.78 1.78
C LEU A 67 5.47 -0.06 1.51
N LYS A 68 5.92 -0.02 0.24
CA LYS A 68 7.13 0.70 -0.18
C LYS A 68 6.87 2.17 -0.47
N TYR A 69 5.61 2.58 -0.53
CA TYR A 69 5.24 3.95 -0.84
C TYR A 69 5.62 4.89 0.31
N PRO A 70 5.63 6.22 0.09
CA PRO A 70 5.94 7.19 1.13
C PRO A 70 5.05 7.03 2.37
N ARG A 71 5.52 7.51 3.53
CA ARG A 71 4.77 7.33 4.77
C ARG A 71 3.39 8.00 4.71
N HIS A 72 2.36 7.20 4.97
CA HIS A 72 0.96 7.62 5.08
C HIS A 72 0.48 7.80 6.52
N ALA A 73 1.32 7.51 7.52
CA ALA A 73 1.02 7.78 8.92
C ALA A 73 1.61 9.15 9.32
N PRO A 74 0.82 10.05 9.95
CA PRO A 74 1.32 11.28 10.55
C PRO A 74 2.52 10.99 11.45
N ARG A 75 3.51 11.89 11.45
CA ARG A 75 4.68 11.73 12.32
C ARG A 75 4.19 11.64 13.77
N PRO A 76 4.57 10.59 14.54
CA PRO A 76 4.27 10.60 15.96
C PRO A 76 4.99 11.82 16.54
N SER A 77 4.22 12.78 17.06
CA SER A 77 4.76 13.98 17.66
C SER A 77 5.72 13.56 18.78
N SER A 78 7.01 13.80 18.61
CA SER A 78 8.05 13.49 19.60
C SER A 78 7.88 14.26 20.91
N SER A 79 6.91 15.17 21.00
CA SER A 79 6.50 15.90 22.19
C SER A 79 5.61 15.12 23.16
N GLN A 80 5.04 13.97 22.79
CA GLN A 80 4.20 13.19 23.72
C GLN A 80 4.96 12.07 24.46
N SER A 81 6.10 11.62 23.93
CA SER A 81 6.86 10.51 24.51
C SER A 81 7.88 10.91 25.59
N GLN A 82 8.15 12.20 25.80
CA GLN A 82 9.13 12.65 26.81
C GLN A 82 8.51 13.04 28.16
N SER A 83 7.19 13.25 28.25
CA SER A 83 6.57 13.69 29.51
C SER A 83 6.16 12.55 30.46
N GLN A 84 6.17 11.28 30.03
CA GLN A 84 5.80 10.14 30.90
C GLN A 84 6.99 9.32 31.41
N ALA A 85 8.19 9.46 30.83
CA ALA A 85 9.36 8.68 31.24
C ALA A 85 10.13 9.25 32.45
N ALA A 86 9.80 10.45 32.94
CA ALA A 86 10.58 11.14 33.98
C ALA A 86 10.02 11.00 35.41
N MET A 87 8.99 10.18 35.65
CA MET A 87 8.38 10.03 36.99
C MET A 87 8.14 8.58 37.40
N THR A 88 9.08 7.66 37.14
CA THR A 88 9.01 6.30 37.67
C THR A 88 10.35 5.85 38.24
N SER A 89 10.79 6.50 39.32
CA SER A 89 11.73 5.92 40.26
C SER A 89 11.18 6.13 41.66
N THR A 90 10.40 5.16 42.15
CA THR A 90 10.36 4.63 43.53
C THR A 90 9.23 3.59 43.67
N MET A 91 9.62 2.31 43.74
CA MET A 91 9.01 1.14 44.44
C MET A 91 7.55 0.65 44.20
N ARG A 92 7.49 -0.58 43.63
CA ARG A 92 6.74 -1.82 44.04
C ARG A 92 5.17 -1.84 43.95
N PRO A 93 4.51 -3.03 44.02
CA PRO A 93 3.64 -3.52 42.96
C PRO A 93 2.17 -3.61 43.40
N SER A 94 1.25 -3.14 42.57
CA SER A 94 -0.16 -3.52 42.66
C SER A 94 -0.78 -3.39 41.28
N ALA A 95 -1.64 -4.35 40.96
CA ALA A 95 -2.26 -4.55 39.66
C ALA A 95 -2.80 -3.24 39.07
N THR A 96 -2.28 -2.84 37.91
CA THR A 96 -2.71 -1.63 37.22
C THR A 96 -3.80 -1.98 36.22
N GLU A 97 -5.00 -1.52 36.54
CA GLU A 97 -6.11 -1.31 35.62
C GLU A 97 -5.64 -0.51 34.37
N PRO A 98 -6.09 -0.83 33.16
CA PRO A 98 -5.83 0.03 32.01
C PRO A 98 -6.68 1.30 32.10
N ASP A 99 -6.00 2.44 32.14
CA ASP A 99 -6.51 3.82 32.15
C ASP A 99 -7.50 4.07 30.98
N PRO A 100 -8.76 4.48 31.22
CA PRO A 100 -9.81 4.61 30.21
C PRO A 100 -9.83 5.99 29.52
N SER A 101 -8.67 6.59 29.27
CA SER A 101 -8.56 7.94 28.68
C SER A 101 -7.81 7.98 27.34
N ILE A 102 -8.06 6.99 26.46
CA ILE A 102 -7.67 7.11 25.04
C ILE A 102 -8.79 7.90 24.34
N THR A 103 -8.70 9.23 24.41
CA THR A 103 -9.37 10.11 23.44
C THR A 103 -9.04 9.62 22.03
N PRO A 104 -10.01 9.42 21.13
CA PRO A 104 -9.69 9.06 19.75
C PRO A 104 -8.76 10.13 19.18
N PRO A 105 -7.66 9.76 18.51
CA PRO A 105 -6.80 10.75 17.87
C PRO A 105 -7.69 11.54 16.91
N ILE A 106 -7.80 12.85 17.15
CA ILE A 106 -8.42 13.76 16.20
C ILE A 106 -7.66 13.57 14.88
N PRO A 107 -8.33 13.30 13.75
CA PRO A 107 -7.63 13.17 12.48
C PRO A 107 -6.89 14.49 12.24
N SER A 108 -5.55 14.43 12.34
CA SER A 108 -4.70 15.57 12.02
C SER A 108 -4.90 15.88 10.55
N ASN A 109 -5.36 17.09 10.24
CA ASN A 109 -5.50 17.57 8.86
C ASN A 109 -4.13 17.93 8.23
N GLU A 110 -3.06 17.37 8.79
CA GLU A 110 -1.69 17.55 8.34
C GLU A 110 -1.46 16.63 7.14
N LEU A 111 -1.00 17.22 6.04
CA LEU A 111 -0.68 16.48 4.83
C LEU A 111 0.47 15.52 5.11
N THR A 112 0.22 14.25 4.85
CA THR A 112 1.24 13.21 4.98
C THR A 112 2.22 13.30 3.80
N PRO A 113 3.44 12.77 3.96
CA PRO A 113 4.38 12.54 2.85
C PRO A 113 3.73 11.87 1.63
N MET A 114 2.84 10.90 1.86
CA MET A 114 2.03 10.27 0.83
C MET A 114 1.13 11.27 0.08
N ASP A 115 0.44 12.16 0.80
CA ASP A 115 -0.46 13.14 0.18
C ASP A 115 0.30 14.10 -0.74
N HIS A 116 1.53 14.45 -0.39
CA HIS A 116 2.42 15.22 -1.25
C HIS A 116 2.83 14.42 -2.49
N ALA A 117 3.29 13.19 -2.33
CA ALA A 117 3.67 12.31 -3.44
C ALA A 117 2.52 12.10 -4.44
N LEU A 118 1.29 11.85 -3.95
CA LEU A 118 0.12 11.68 -4.81
C LEU A 118 -0.21 12.95 -5.62
N ARG A 119 -0.12 14.12 -5.00
CA ARG A 119 -0.33 15.41 -5.69
C ARG A 119 0.75 15.67 -6.73
N ASP A 120 2.00 15.37 -6.39
CA ASP A 120 3.15 15.56 -7.27
C ASP A 120 3.08 14.62 -8.47
N ILE A 121 2.70 13.35 -8.28
CA ILE A 121 2.46 12.39 -9.37
C ILE A 121 1.37 12.90 -10.31
N ILE A 122 0.22 13.33 -9.77
CA ILE A 122 -0.89 13.84 -10.60
C ILE A 122 -0.42 15.05 -11.43
N ALA A 123 0.33 15.97 -10.83
CA ALA A 123 0.84 17.16 -11.51
C ALA A 123 1.88 16.80 -12.60
N LYS A 124 2.83 15.90 -12.29
CA LYS A 124 3.88 15.47 -13.22
C LYS A 124 3.34 14.61 -14.37
N LEU A 125 2.29 13.82 -14.13
CA LEU A 125 1.67 12.95 -15.14
C LEU A 125 0.61 13.65 -16.01
N GLN A 126 0.11 14.81 -15.59
CA GLN A 126 -0.89 15.58 -16.33
C GLN A 126 -0.54 15.82 -17.82
N PRO A 127 0.71 16.16 -18.20
CA PRO A 127 1.05 16.46 -19.59
C PRO A 127 0.88 15.28 -20.56
N TYR A 128 0.96 14.05 -20.05
CA TYR A 128 0.89 12.82 -20.87
C TYR A 128 -0.54 12.37 -21.17
N GLY A 129 -1.56 13.13 -20.74
CA GLY A 129 -2.96 12.83 -21.09
C GLY A 129 -3.50 11.53 -20.48
N LEU A 130 -2.92 11.07 -19.36
CA LEU A 130 -3.42 9.92 -18.62
C LEU A 130 -4.77 10.25 -17.95
N THR A 131 -5.70 9.31 -18.02
CA THR A 131 -7.01 9.43 -17.38
C THR A 131 -6.91 9.17 -15.87
N LYS A 132 -7.90 9.64 -15.12
CA LYS A 132 -7.96 9.39 -13.67
C LYS A 132 -7.96 7.89 -13.35
N ALA A 133 -8.64 7.07 -14.15
CA ALA A 133 -8.70 5.63 -13.94
C ALA A 133 -7.33 4.97 -14.19
N GLU A 134 -6.63 5.38 -15.25
CA GLU A 134 -5.28 4.91 -15.57
C GLU A 134 -4.29 5.23 -14.44
N VAL A 135 -4.28 6.47 -13.94
CA VAL A 135 -3.40 6.86 -12.83
C VAL A 135 -3.71 6.05 -11.56
N VAL A 136 -5.00 5.84 -11.24
CA VAL A 136 -5.39 5.03 -10.07
C VAL A 136 -4.97 3.57 -10.25
N MET A 137 -5.08 3.00 -11.46
CA MET A 137 -4.63 1.63 -11.74
C MET A 137 -3.11 1.50 -11.63
N ILE A 138 -2.36 2.44 -12.19
CA ILE A 138 -0.88 2.51 -12.09
C ILE A 138 -0.45 2.48 -10.61
N LEU A 139 -1.07 3.31 -9.77
CA LEU A 139 -0.80 3.35 -8.32
C LEU A 139 -1.21 2.05 -7.63
N ASN A 140 -2.40 1.53 -7.90
CA ASN A 140 -2.87 0.31 -7.24
C ASN A 140 -2.04 -0.93 -7.60
N LEU A 141 -1.51 -0.99 -8.82
CA LEU A 141 -0.65 -2.08 -9.30
C LEU A 141 0.83 -1.89 -8.96
N GLY A 142 1.25 -0.68 -8.58
CA GLY A 142 2.68 -0.41 -8.31
C GLY A 142 3.53 -0.45 -9.56
N LEU A 143 2.97 -0.05 -10.69
CA LEU A 143 3.61 -0.10 -12.00
C LEU A 143 4.87 0.78 -11.98
N GLY A 144 6.04 0.18 -12.28
CA GLY A 144 7.35 0.85 -12.16
C GLY A 144 8.06 0.71 -10.80
N LEU A 145 7.43 0.08 -9.80
CA LEU A 145 8.02 -0.17 -8.46
C LEU A 145 8.24 -1.66 -8.15
N THR A 146 7.63 -2.55 -8.92
CA THR A 146 7.79 -3.99 -8.78
C THR A 146 9.12 -4.41 -9.41
N SER A 147 10.19 -4.50 -8.61
CA SER A 147 11.34 -5.32 -9.02
C SER A 147 10.90 -6.77 -9.01
N ALA A 148 11.23 -7.51 -10.07
CA ALA A 148 10.82 -8.91 -10.26
C ALA A 148 11.60 -9.90 -9.36
N ALA A 149 12.32 -9.42 -8.35
CA ALA A 149 13.20 -10.22 -7.51
C ALA A 149 12.95 -10.01 -6.01
N ASP A 150 11.80 -10.47 -5.52
CA ASP A 150 11.78 -11.19 -4.24
C ASP A 150 11.26 -12.61 -4.54
N PRO A 151 12.14 -13.56 -4.91
CA PRO A 151 11.75 -14.95 -5.21
C PRO A 151 11.15 -15.69 -4.00
N GLN A 152 11.07 -15.05 -2.84
CA GLN A 152 10.42 -15.61 -1.65
C GLN A 152 8.89 -15.64 -1.73
N ASP A 153 8.27 -14.78 -2.56
CA ASP A 153 6.81 -14.58 -2.58
C ASP A 153 6.07 -15.31 -3.73
N ARG A 154 6.79 -15.91 -4.69
CA ARG A 154 6.17 -16.78 -5.71
C ARG A 154 5.79 -18.17 -5.20
N ASN A 155 6.09 -18.49 -3.94
CA ASN A 155 5.81 -19.79 -3.33
C ASN A 155 4.48 -19.87 -2.55
N ALA A 156 3.51 -19.02 -2.91
CA ALA A 156 2.16 -19.06 -2.32
C ALA A 156 1.07 -19.49 -3.32
N GLU A 157 1.38 -20.34 -4.30
CA GLU A 157 0.39 -20.97 -5.18
C GLU A 157 0.68 -22.48 -5.30
N GLY A 158 0.41 -23.19 -4.20
CA GLY A 158 0.42 -24.65 -4.14
C GLY A 158 -1.00 -25.22 -4.13
N TYR A 159 -1.80 -24.99 -5.18
CA TYR A 159 -3.03 -25.75 -5.45
C TYR A 159 -3.36 -25.82 -6.95
N VAL A 160 -2.55 -26.52 -7.73
CA VAL A 160 -3.00 -27.15 -8.99
C VAL A 160 -2.49 -28.59 -9.00
N ASN A 161 -3.21 -29.49 -8.33
CA ASN A 161 -3.11 -30.92 -8.61
C ASN A 161 -4.00 -31.22 -9.82
N GLY A 162 -3.48 -30.95 -11.01
CA GLY A 162 -3.89 -31.62 -12.24
C GLY A 162 -2.74 -32.52 -12.65
N ASP A 163 -2.96 -33.83 -12.66
CA ASP A 163 -2.00 -34.78 -13.19
C ASP A 163 -1.65 -34.45 -14.65
N GLY A 164 -0.42 -34.77 -15.05
CA GLY A 164 0.11 -34.39 -16.35
C GLY A 164 1.62 -34.56 -16.41
N GLU A 165 2.08 -35.77 -16.14
CA GLU A 165 3.43 -36.25 -16.40
C GLU A 165 3.80 -35.98 -17.88
N MET A 166 4.77 -35.10 -18.11
CA MET A 166 5.53 -35.05 -19.36
C MET A 166 6.99 -34.74 -19.06
N GLU A 167 7.78 -35.81 -18.99
CA GLU A 167 9.23 -35.79 -19.17
C GLU A 167 9.55 -35.26 -20.58
N VAL A 168 10.38 -34.23 -20.69
CA VAL A 168 11.09 -33.92 -21.94
C VAL A 168 12.55 -33.60 -21.63
N ASP A 169 13.38 -34.28 -22.39
CA ASP A 169 14.78 -34.65 -22.22
C ASP A 169 15.81 -33.51 -22.34
N GLU A 170 16.95 -33.70 -21.67
CA GLU A 170 18.16 -32.88 -21.71
C GLU A 170 18.81 -32.90 -23.11
N GLY A 171 18.68 -31.80 -23.84
CA GLY A 171 19.26 -31.62 -25.18
C GLY A 171 20.22 -30.43 -25.25
N HIS A 172 21.49 -30.68 -24.94
CA HIS A 172 22.62 -29.77 -25.12
C HIS A 172 22.82 -29.34 -26.59
N MET A 173 22.67 -28.05 -26.92
CA MET A 173 23.27 -27.45 -28.13
C MET A 173 23.82 -26.04 -27.92
N ASN A 174 25.15 -26.03 -27.96
CA ASN A 174 26.15 -25.00 -28.21
C ASN A 174 25.76 -23.80 -29.12
N GLY A 175 26.03 -22.59 -28.62
CA GLY A 175 26.72 -21.49 -29.32
C GLY A 175 26.13 -20.90 -30.60
N VAL A 176 25.52 -19.72 -30.49
CA VAL A 176 25.68 -18.65 -31.49
C VAL A 176 25.91 -17.34 -30.76
N ASP A 177 27.12 -16.82 -30.89
CA ASP A 177 27.51 -15.46 -30.48
C ASP A 177 26.68 -14.44 -31.27
N ALA A 178 25.77 -13.73 -30.59
CA ALA A 178 25.14 -12.52 -31.11
C ALA A 178 25.87 -11.30 -30.54
N GLU A 179 26.91 -10.89 -31.26
CA GLU A 179 27.51 -9.57 -31.15
C GLU A 179 26.47 -8.48 -31.46
N GLY A 180 26.30 -7.55 -30.51
CA GLY A 180 25.80 -6.19 -30.73
C GLY A 180 24.29 -6.00 -30.60
N VAL A 181 23.84 -5.42 -29.49
CA VAL A 181 23.64 -3.95 -29.34
C VAL A 181 23.74 -3.61 -27.85
N ASN A 182 24.53 -2.59 -27.56
CA ASN A 182 24.67 -1.98 -26.24
C ASN A 182 23.39 -1.19 -25.92
N GLY A 183 22.52 -1.78 -25.11
CA GLY A 183 21.27 -1.20 -24.63
C GLY A 183 20.71 -2.09 -23.52
N GLU A 184 21.27 -1.99 -22.32
CA GLU A 184 20.74 -2.64 -21.12
C GLU A 184 19.41 -1.98 -20.72
N GLU A 185 18.37 -2.14 -21.53
CA GLU A 185 16.99 -2.04 -21.03
C GLU A 185 16.77 -3.30 -20.20
N SER A 186 16.61 -3.12 -18.89
CA SER A 186 16.45 -4.25 -17.98
C SER A 186 15.16 -5.01 -18.31
N GLU A 187 15.13 -6.34 -18.12
CA GLU A 187 13.90 -7.13 -18.29
C GLU A 187 12.73 -6.57 -17.45
N GLU A 188 13.04 -5.85 -16.37
CA GLU A 188 12.08 -5.16 -15.51
C GLU A 188 11.38 -4.00 -16.22
N ASP A 189 12.13 -3.21 -17.01
CA ASP A 189 11.59 -2.08 -17.77
C ASP A 189 10.69 -2.58 -18.92
N TYR A 190 11.07 -3.69 -19.57
CA TYR A 190 10.22 -4.38 -20.55
C TYR A 190 8.92 -4.91 -19.93
N SER A 191 9.00 -5.53 -18.74
CA SER A 191 7.81 -6.02 -18.04
C SER A 191 6.91 -4.87 -17.60
N ALA A 192 7.48 -3.75 -17.14
CA ALA A 192 6.72 -2.58 -16.75
C ALA A 192 6.03 -1.94 -17.96
N MET A 193 6.73 -1.84 -19.10
CA MET A 193 6.16 -1.33 -20.35
C MET A 193 5.00 -2.21 -20.83
N ALA A 194 5.15 -3.54 -20.82
CA ALA A 194 4.07 -4.46 -21.17
C ALA A 194 2.84 -4.29 -20.27
N LEU A 195 3.03 -4.12 -18.95
CA LEU A 195 1.92 -3.84 -18.04
C LEU A 195 1.29 -2.47 -18.30
N PHE A 196 2.09 -1.47 -18.65
CA PHE A 196 1.59 -0.13 -18.99
C PHE A 196 0.64 -0.17 -20.19
N ASP A 197 0.97 -0.97 -21.21
CA ASP A 197 0.12 -1.19 -22.38
C ASP A 197 -1.22 -1.87 -22.03
N THR A 198 -1.27 -2.67 -20.94
CA THR A 198 -2.54 -3.25 -20.46
C THR A 198 -3.41 -2.27 -19.69
N VAL A 199 -2.82 -1.22 -19.12
CA VAL A 199 -3.54 -0.22 -18.32
C VAL A 199 -4.05 0.93 -19.18
N VAL A 200 -3.26 1.36 -20.18
CA VAL A 200 -3.58 2.48 -21.06
C VAL A 200 -4.09 1.95 -22.39
N GLU A 201 -5.40 2.08 -22.61
CA GLU A 201 -6.01 1.72 -23.89
C GLU A 201 -5.55 2.66 -25.01
N GLU A 202 -5.33 2.08 -26.20
CA GLU A 202 -4.88 2.80 -27.41
C GLU A 202 -3.63 3.66 -27.14
N ARG A 203 -2.74 3.17 -26.26
CA ARG A 203 -1.54 3.90 -25.84
C ARG A 203 -0.67 4.33 -27.01
N GLU A 204 -0.45 3.45 -28.00
CA GLU A 204 0.32 3.73 -29.22
C GLU A 204 -0.15 4.97 -29.99
N ASP A 205 -1.46 5.25 -29.97
CA ASP A 205 -2.05 6.41 -30.66
C ASP A 205 -2.04 7.68 -29.81
N ARG A 206 -1.89 7.55 -28.48
CA ARG A 206 -2.06 8.64 -27.50
C ARG A 206 -0.75 9.15 -26.91
N ILE A 207 0.22 8.26 -26.70
CA ILE A 207 1.47 8.52 -25.98
C ILE A 207 2.61 7.96 -26.83
N ALA A 208 3.64 8.77 -27.06
CA ALA A 208 4.79 8.33 -27.82
C ALA A 208 5.61 7.29 -27.04
N ASP A 209 6.23 6.34 -27.75
CA ASP A 209 7.04 5.29 -27.10
C ASP A 209 8.19 5.88 -26.27
N GLU A 210 8.76 7.02 -26.69
CA GLU A 210 9.78 7.74 -25.92
C GLU A 210 9.29 8.31 -24.58
N ASP A 211 7.99 8.57 -24.42
CA ASP A 211 7.41 9.16 -23.20
C ASP A 211 7.14 8.10 -22.13
N VAL A 212 6.92 6.84 -22.52
CA VAL A 212 6.64 5.72 -21.59
C VAL A 212 7.74 5.53 -20.54
N PRO A 213 9.03 5.40 -20.90
CA PRO A 213 10.09 5.26 -19.89
C PRO A 213 10.19 6.49 -18.97
N VAL A 214 9.87 7.69 -19.48
CA VAL A 214 9.84 8.92 -18.69
C VAL A 214 8.69 8.91 -17.69
N ILE A 215 7.50 8.44 -18.09
CA ILE A 215 6.35 8.26 -17.20
C ILE A 215 6.71 7.27 -16.08
N LEU A 216 7.29 6.13 -16.44
CA LEU A 216 7.71 5.10 -15.47
C LEU A 216 8.78 5.64 -14.51
N SER A 217 9.73 6.43 -15.00
CA SER A 217 10.75 7.06 -14.14
C SER A 217 10.12 8.07 -13.18
N ILE A 218 9.19 8.91 -13.65
CA ILE A 218 8.44 9.85 -12.81
C ILE A 218 7.71 9.11 -11.67
N ILE A 219 7.03 8.01 -11.99
CA ILE A 219 6.31 7.20 -10.99
C ILE A 219 7.28 6.62 -9.96
N LYS A 220 8.36 6.00 -10.44
CA LYS A 220 9.38 5.39 -9.59
C LYS A 220 10.04 6.41 -8.67
N GLU A 221 10.48 7.54 -9.22
CA GLU A 221 11.10 8.63 -8.46
C GLU A 221 10.14 9.17 -7.40
N THR A 222 8.91 9.53 -7.79
CA THR A 222 7.99 10.20 -6.85
C THR A 222 7.48 9.26 -5.75
N LEU A 223 7.41 7.95 -5.99
CA LEU A 223 6.99 6.96 -4.99
C LEU A 223 8.16 6.32 -4.21
N ALA A 224 9.38 6.33 -4.75
CA ALA A 224 10.59 5.91 -4.04
C ALA A 224 11.26 7.07 -3.30
N GLU A 225 10.89 8.31 -3.60
CA GLU A 225 11.32 9.50 -2.85
C GLU A 225 10.91 9.32 -1.39
N ASN A 226 11.92 9.07 -0.54
CA ASN A 226 11.77 9.10 0.90
C ASN A 226 11.49 10.55 1.33
N TYR A 227 10.22 10.95 1.31
CA TYR A 227 9.72 12.19 1.93
C TYR A 227 9.85 12.17 3.49
N GLY A 228 10.90 11.55 4.03
CA GLY A 228 11.06 11.25 5.46
C GLY A 228 12.49 11.25 6.02
N GLU A 229 13.54 11.49 5.22
CA GLU A 229 14.93 11.56 5.73
C GLU A 229 15.59 12.94 5.67
N GLY A 230 14.89 13.97 5.21
CA GLY A 230 15.48 15.31 5.12
C GLY A 230 14.45 16.42 5.30
N LEU A 231 14.08 16.69 6.55
CA LEU A 231 13.66 18.00 7.12
C LEU A 231 13.50 17.89 8.64
#